data_AF-A0A5A7VJ41-F1
#
_entry.id   AF-A0A5A7VJ41-F1
#
_cell.length_a   1.000
_cell.length_b   1.000
_cell.length_c   1.000
_cell.angle_alpha   90.00
_cell.angle_beta   90.00
_cell.angle_gamma   90.00
#
_symmetry.space_group_name_H-M   'P 1'
#
loop_
_entity.id
_entity.type
_entity.pdbx_description
1 polymer ?
#
loop_
_entity_poly.entity_id
_entity_poly.type
_entity_poly.pdbx_seq_one_letter_code
_entity_poly.pdbx_strand_id
1 'polypeptide(L)' 'MQYTKTCLIRQKDKIEKAKVVGLLEPLPVPIRPWECVSVDFFTHLPKVSNFEAILVIIDQFSKYATFIPTTKLCSAELMS' A
#
# COMPACT_ATOMS: atom_id res chain seq x y z
N MET A 1 -10.54 10.29 38.79
CA MET A 1 -10.63 10.59 37.34
C MET A 1 -11.62 9.62 36.69
N GLN A 2 -12.92 9.90 36.74
CA GLN A 2 -13.95 8.89 36.43
C GLN A 2 -15.13 9.46 35.63
N TYR A 3 -14.85 10.38 34.70
CA TYR A 3 -15.90 11.04 33.90
C TYR A 3 -15.94 10.60 32.42
N THR A 4 -15.05 9.69 32.00
CA THR A 4 -14.97 9.24 30.61
C THR A 4 -15.73 7.94 30.32
N LYS A 5 -16.15 7.19 31.35
CA LYS A 5 -16.81 5.88 31.19
C LYS A 5 -18.34 5.93 31.14
N THR A 6 -18.97 7.04 31.53
CA THR A 6 -20.43 7.15 31.71
C THR A 6 -21.13 8.01 30.65
N CYS A 7 -20.37 8.67 29.78
CA CYS A 7 -20.96 9.52 28.75
C CYS A 7 -21.40 8.70 27.54
N LEU A 8 -22.69 8.34 27.49
CA LEU A 8 -23.32 7.62 26.37
C LEU A 8 -23.16 8.34 25.03
N ILE A 9 -23.02 9.68 25.04
CA ILE A 9 -22.79 10.49 23.84
C ILE A 9 -21.42 10.16 23.21
N ARG A 10 -20.36 10.11 24.03
CA ARG A 10 -19.01 9.75 23.57
C ARG A 10 -18.88 8.28 23.16
N GLN A 11 -19.69 7.39 23.72
CA GLN A 11 -19.72 5.98 23.29
C GLN A 11 -20.40 5.79 21.94
N LYS A 12 -21.44 6.58 21.63
CA LYS A 12 -22.12 6.50 20.32
C LYS A 12 -21.27 7.04 19.17
N ASP A 13 -20.49 8.09 19.42
CA ASP A 13 -19.53 8.64 18.44
C ASP A 13 -18.21 7.86 18.38
N LYS A 14 -17.97 6.94 19.33
CA LYS A 14 -16.86 6.01 19.24
C LYS A 14 -17.23 4.93 18.25
N ILE A 15 -17.00 5.19 16.98
CA ILE A 15 -16.81 4.12 16.00
C ILE A 15 -15.61 3.34 16.52
N GLU A 16 -15.86 2.18 17.13
CA GLU A 16 -14.82 1.17 17.25
C GLU A 16 -14.44 0.83 15.82
N LYS A 17 -13.35 1.44 15.36
CA LYS A 17 -12.53 0.85 14.32
C LYS A 17 -12.09 -0.47 14.93
N ALA A 18 -12.91 -1.51 14.79
CA ALA A 18 -12.46 -2.88 14.87
C ALA A 18 -11.30 -2.89 13.90
N LYS A 19 -10.09 -2.75 14.45
CA LYS A 19 -8.87 -2.83 13.69
C LYS A 19 -9.05 -4.19 13.02
N VAL A 20 -9.23 -4.20 11.71
CA VAL A 20 -9.17 -5.43 10.94
C VAL A 20 -7.72 -5.84 11.08
N VAL A 21 -7.40 -6.46 12.21
CA VAL A 21 -6.22 -7.28 12.41
C VAL A 21 -6.57 -8.58 11.70
N GLY A 22 -6.81 -8.48 10.40
CA GLY A 22 -6.50 -9.59 9.53
C GLY A 22 -5.03 -9.87 9.79
N LEU A 23 -4.71 -11.15 9.96
CA LEU A 23 -3.36 -11.64 10.13
C LEU A 23 -2.55 -11.29 8.87
N LEU A 24 -2.15 -10.03 8.73
CA LEU A 24 -1.14 -9.62 7.77
C LEU A 24 0.16 -10.17 8.34
N GLU A 25 0.42 -11.44 8.06
CA GLU A 25 1.71 -12.05 8.34
C GLU A 25 2.75 -11.20 7.63
N PRO A 26 3.66 -10.52 8.38
CA PRO A 26 4.70 -9.75 7.74
C PRO A 26 5.54 -10.71 6.90
N LEU A 27 5.74 -10.36 5.62
CA LEU A 27 6.64 -11.11 4.76
C LEU A 27 8.00 -11.24 5.45
N PRO A 28 8.64 -12.42 5.38
CA PRO A 28 9.95 -12.62 5.99
C PRO A 28 10.92 -11.56 5.47
N VAL A 29 11.77 -11.04 6.38
CA VAL A 29 12.78 -10.06 6.00
C VAL A 29 13.72 -10.70 4.98
N PRO A 30 13.86 -10.13 3.77
CA PRO A 30 14.78 -10.68 2.77
C PRO A 30 16.21 -10.63 3.29
N ILE A 31 17.01 -11.62 2.92
CA ILE A 31 18.41 -11.79 3.38
C ILE A 31 19.36 -11.32 2.28
N ARG A 32 18.90 -11.29 1.02
CA ARG A 32 19.68 -10.88 -0.16
C ARG A 32 18.94 -9.84 -1.00
N PRO A 33 19.67 -8.96 -1.72
CA PRO A 33 19.05 -8.08 -2.71
C PRO A 33 18.23 -8.89 -3.72
N TRP A 34 17.07 -8.35 -4.12
CA TRP A 34 16.15 -8.93 -5.11
C TRP A 34 15.45 -10.23 -4.69
N GLU A 35 15.59 -10.66 -3.44
CA GLU A 35 14.89 -11.85 -2.92
C GLU A 35 13.40 -11.58 -2.69
N CYS A 36 13.06 -10.35 -2.28
CA CYS A 36 11.68 -9.92 -2.12
C CYS A 36 11.50 -8.55 -2.76
N VAL A 37 10.61 -8.47 -3.74
CA VAL A 37 10.34 -7.26 -4.51
C VAL A 37 8.87 -6.91 -4.36
N SER A 38 8.59 -5.65 -4.06
CA SER A 38 7.25 -5.09 -4.14
C SER A 38 7.08 -4.41 -5.48
N VAL A 39 5.94 -4.66 -6.13
CA VAL A 39 5.58 -4.04 -7.40
C VAL A 39 4.30 -3.24 -7.18
N ASP A 40 4.33 -1.97 -7.58
CA ASP A 40 3.19 -1.06 -7.47
C ASP A 40 3.02 -0.25 -8.77
N PHE A 41 1.81 0.24 -9.00
CA PHE A 41 1.44 1.01 -10.18
C PHE A 41 0.78 2.32 -9.77
N PHE A 42 1.45 3.44 -10.06
CA PHE A 42 0.81 4.76 -10.01
C PHE A 42 0.08 5.00 -11.33
N THR A 43 -1.22 4.73 -11.36
CA THR A 43 -2.09 4.96 -12.51
C THR A 43 -2.80 6.32 -12.42
N HIS A 44 -3.48 6.73 -13.49
CA HIS A 44 -4.26 7.97 -13.57
C HIS A 44 -3.45 9.27 -13.42
N LEU A 45 -2.18 9.24 -13.81
CA LEU A 45 -1.37 10.46 -13.85
C LEU A 45 -1.80 11.33 -15.04
N PRO A 46 -1.63 12.67 -14.94
CA PRO A 46 -1.77 13.55 -16.09
C PRO A 46 -0.87 13.04 -17.22
N LYS A 47 -1.40 12.97 -18.44
CA LYS A 47 -0.65 12.47 -19.59
C LYS A 47 0.54 13.37 -19.86
N VAL A 48 1.75 12.82 -19.73
CA VAL A 48 2.99 13.48 -20.14
C VAL A 48 3.53 12.73 -21.34
N SER A 49 3.52 13.39 -22.50
CA SER A 49 3.79 12.76 -23.80
C SER A 49 2.82 11.58 -24.05
N ASN A 50 3.30 10.34 -23.97
CA ASN A 50 2.51 9.13 -24.18
C ASN A 50 2.32 8.30 -22.90
N PHE A 51 2.87 8.73 -21.77
CA PHE A 51 2.81 8.00 -20.51
C PHE A 51 1.71 8.55 -19.60
N GLU A 52 0.96 7.63 -18.99
CA GLU A 52 -0.19 7.93 -18.11
C GLU A 52 -0.10 7.16 -16.78
N ALA A 53 0.97 6.39 -16.58
CA ALA A 53 1.23 5.61 -15.39
C ALA A 53 2.74 5.42 -15.13
N ILE A 54 3.09 5.02 -13.91
CA ILE A 54 4.45 4.67 -13.51
C ILE A 54 4.42 3.31 -12.80
N LEU A 55 5.20 2.36 -13.28
CA LEU A 55 5.50 1.09 -12.60
C LEU A 55 6.65 1.32 -11.63
N VAL A 56 6.46 0.92 -10.38
CA VAL A 56 7.46 1.04 -9.32
C VAL A 56 7.83 -0.33 -8.81
N ILE A 57 9.11 -0.66 -8.93
CA ILE A 57 9.69 -1.91 -8.47
C ILE A 57 10.61 -1.59 -7.31
N ILE A 58 10.29 -2.10 -6.12
CA ILE A 58 11.02 -1.82 -4.89
C ILE A 58 11.66 -3.11 -4.39
N ASP A 59 13.00 -3.15 -4.33
CA ASP A 59 13.72 -4.19 -3.60
C ASP A 59 13.54 -3.98 -2.10
N GLN A 60 12.88 -4.92 -1.42
CA GLN A 60 12.55 -4.77 0.00
C GLN A 60 13.79 -4.83 0.90
N PHE A 61 14.88 -5.44 0.42
CA PHE A 61 16.16 -5.54 1.11
C PHE A 61 16.90 -4.19 1.11
N SER A 62 17.26 -3.69 -0.08
CA SER A 62 18.05 -2.46 -0.20
C SER A 62 17.22 -1.17 -0.13
N LYS A 63 15.89 -1.27 -0.19
CA LYS A 63 14.97 -0.15 -0.43
C LYS A 63 15.22 0.60 -1.75
N TYR A 64 15.94 -0.02 -2.67
CA TYR A 64 16.15 0.52 -4.01
C TYR A 64 14.84 0.47 -4.80
N ALA A 65 14.48 1.59 -5.43
CA ALA A 65 13.27 1.71 -6.23
C ALA A 65 13.61 2.02 -7.69
N THR A 66 12.99 1.28 -8.60
CA THR A 66 13.08 1.51 -10.05
C THR A 66 11.73 2.01 -10.54
N PHE A 67 11.74 3.17 -11.19
CA PHE A 67 10.54 3.82 -11.75
C PHE A 67 10.56 3.68 -13.27
N ILE A 68 9.53 3.05 -13.82
CA ILE A 68 9.41 2.80 -15.26
C ILE A 68 8.13 3.51 -15.74
N PRO A 69 8.24 4.55 -16.58
CA PRO A 69 7.06 5.19 -17.16
C PRO A 69 6.34 4.21 -18.10
N THR A 70 5.02 4.11 -17.96
CA THR A 70 4.20 3.16 -18.73
C THR A 70 2.92 3.80 -19.27
N THR A 71 2.37 3.17 -20.30
CA THR A 71 1.07 3.53 -20.87
C THR A 71 -0.03 2.73 -20.17
N LYS A 72 -1.30 3.15 -20.33
CA LYS A 72 -2.48 2.61 -19.62
C LYS A 72 -2.73 1.09 -19.71
N LEU A 73 -1.91 0.31 -20.42
CA LEU A 73 -2.13 -1.11 -20.70
C LEU A 73 -1.56 -2.08 -19.67
N CYS A 74 -0.91 -1.60 -18.62
CA CYS A 74 -0.41 -2.46 -17.54
C CYS A 74 -1.29 -2.28 -16.29
N SER A 75 -2.54 -2.75 -16.37
CA SER A 75 -3.35 -2.98 -15.17
C SER A 75 -2.81 -4.23 -14.47
N ALA A 76 -2.67 -4.18 -13.14
CA ALA A 76 -2.25 -5.32 -12.31
C ALA A 76 -3.11 -6.58 -12.51
N GLU A 77 -4.27 -6.45 -13.16
CA GLU A 77 -5.16 -7.53 -13.57
C GLU A 77 -4.55 -8.53 -14.57
N LEU A 78 -3.47 -8.17 -15.27
CA LEU A 78 -2.77 -9.08 -16.20
C LEU A 78 -1.62 -9.88 -15.55
N MET A 79 -1.35 -9.69 -14.24
CA MET A 79 -0.30 -10.41 -13.49
C MET A 79 -0.88 -11.36 -12.44
N SER A 80 -2.06 -11.94 -12.70
CA SER A 80 -2.65 -13.02 -11.89
C SER A 80 -2.14 -14.40 -12.29
#